data_AF-A0A382EUG1-F1
#
_entry.id   AF-A0A382EUG1-F1
#
_cell.length_a   1.000
_cell.length_b   1.000
_cell.length_c   1.000
_cell.angle_alpha   90.00
_cell.angle_beta   90.00
_cell.angle_gamma   90.00
#
_symmetry.space_group_name_H-M   'P 1'
#
loop_
_entity.id
_entity.type
_entity.pdbx_description
1 polymer ?
#
loop_
_entity_poly.entity_id
_entity_poly.type
_entity_poly.pdbx_seq_one_letter_code
_entity_poly.pdbx_strand_id
1 'polypeptide(L)'
;MENIIETISSNPVYIAIAAVLAIVLVYGIIKKIIKLVLAIGVLLVLYLVFLNYTDQKVPENMDDLKESLSNSAKKVKTVASESLEDVKESAKKIVEEKVEEKVDKVFGK
;
A
#
# COMPACT_ATOMS: atom_id res chain seq x y z
N MET A 1 17.64 0.53 -35.97
CA MET A 1 17.82 0.94 -34.57
C MET A 1 18.44 -0.25 -33.87
N GLU A 2 19.71 -0.16 -33.47
CA GLU A 2 20.35 -1.22 -32.68
C GLU A 2 19.62 -1.36 -31.34
N ASN A 3 19.22 -2.59 -31.00
CA ASN A 3 18.50 -2.84 -29.77
C ASN A 3 19.49 -2.71 -28.61
N ILE A 4 19.19 -1.84 -27.64
CA ILE A 4 20.05 -1.60 -26.46
C ILE A 4 20.31 -2.92 -25.71
N ILE A 5 19.31 -3.81 -25.67
CA ILE A 5 19.40 -5.17 -25.13
C ILE A 5 20.47 -6.02 -25.84
N GLU A 6 20.59 -5.86 -27.15
CA GLU A 6 21.51 -6.62 -28.02
C GLU A 6 22.95 -6.13 -27.85
N THR A 7 23.13 -4.81 -27.66
CA THR A 7 24.44 -4.20 -27.33
C THR A 7 24.92 -4.63 -25.93
N ILE A 8 24.02 -4.72 -24.97
CA ILE A 8 24.35 -5.17 -23.62
C ILE A 8 24.67 -6.67 -23.60
N SER A 9 23.94 -7.48 -24.38
CA SER A 9 24.11 -8.94 -24.40
C SER A 9 25.25 -9.44 -25.30
N SER A 10 25.72 -8.62 -26.23
CA SER A 10 26.82 -8.95 -27.14
C SER A 10 28.20 -8.84 -26.49
N ASN A 11 28.32 -8.19 -25.32
CA ASN A 11 29.57 -8.11 -24.59
C ASN A 11 29.40 -8.53 -23.11
N PRO A 12 30.13 -9.57 -22.65
CA PRO A 12 30.02 -10.06 -21.28
C PRO A 12 30.37 -9.01 -20.20
N VAL A 13 31.18 -8.00 -20.53
CA VAL A 13 31.51 -6.91 -19.59
C VAL A 13 30.28 -6.07 -19.25
N TYR A 14 29.40 -5.78 -20.21
CA TYR A 14 28.18 -5.02 -19.94
C TYR A 14 27.17 -5.81 -19.12
N ILE A 15 27.08 -7.12 -19.34
CA ILE A 15 26.27 -8.01 -18.50
C ILE A 15 26.77 -8.01 -17.04
N ALA A 16 28.08 -8.03 -16.83
CA ALA A 16 28.65 -7.97 -15.49
C ALA A 16 28.29 -6.65 -14.78
N ILE A 17 28.37 -5.52 -15.47
CA ILE A 17 27.98 -4.21 -14.92
C ILE A 17 26.50 -4.18 -14.57
N ALA A 18 25.63 -4.66 -15.47
CA ALA A 18 24.19 -4.74 -15.21
C ALA A 18 23.87 -5.65 -14.00
N ALA A 19 24.56 -6.78 -13.87
CA ALA A 19 24.40 -7.68 -12.73
C ALA A 19 24.80 -7.02 -11.40
N VAL A 20 25.93 -6.30 -11.36
CA VAL A 20 26.35 -5.56 -10.16
C VAL A 20 25.31 -4.50 -9.78
N LEU A 21 24.79 -3.74 -10.75
CA LEU A 21 23.74 -2.75 -10.52
C LEU A 21 22.46 -3.38 -9.97
N ALA A 22 22.05 -4.53 -10.51
CA ALA A 22 20.90 -5.28 -10.01
C ALA A 22 21.11 -5.73 -8.55
N ILE A 23 22.30 -6.24 -8.20
CA ILE A 23 22.63 -6.65 -6.83
C ILE A 23 22.55 -5.45 -5.87
N VAL A 24 23.07 -4.28 -6.26
CA VAL A 24 23.02 -3.06 -5.44
C VAL A 24 21.57 -2.62 -5.17
N LEU A 25 20.71 -2.66 -6.20
CA LEU A 25 19.29 -2.36 -6.08
C LEU A 25 18.60 -3.31 -5.10
N VAL A 26 18.82 -4.63 -5.27
CA VAL A 26 18.25 -5.66 -4.40
C VAL A 26 18.72 -5.48 -2.97
N TYR A 27 20.01 -5.22 -2.75
CA TYR A 27 20.57 -4.94 -1.42
C TYR A 27 19.90 -3.73 -0.74
N GLY A 28 19.69 -2.65 -1.51
CA GLY A 28 19.00 -1.45 -1.01
C GLY A 28 17.57 -1.75 -0.55
N ILE A 29 16.83 -2.55 -1.33
CA ILE A 29 15.47 -2.99 -0.98
C ILE A 29 15.50 -3.88 0.27
N ILE A 30 16.36 -4.90 0.30
CA ILE A 30 16.50 -5.83 1.43
C ILE A 30 16.78 -5.06 2.73
N LYS A 31 17.73 -4.11 2.72
CA LYS A 31 18.06 -3.31 3.90
C LYS A 31 16.86 -2.56 4.45
N LYS A 32 15.99 -2.06 3.58
CA LYS A 32 14.75 -1.36 3.97
C LYS A 32 13.71 -2.32 4.53
N ILE A 33 13.53 -3.48 3.90
CA ILE A 33 12.60 -4.52 4.37
C ILE A 33 13.02 -5.05 5.74
N ILE A 34 14.30 -5.32 5.98
CA ILE A 34 14.79 -5.79 7.29
C ILE A 34 14.44 -4.78 8.39
N LYS A 35 14.68 -3.48 8.17
CA LYS A 35 14.29 -2.44 9.15
C LYS A 35 12.78 -2.41 9.40
N LEU A 36 11.96 -2.56 8.35
CA LEU A 36 10.51 -2.56 8.45
C LEU A 36 10.00 -3.78 9.25
N VAL A 37 10.51 -4.97 8.92
CA VAL A 37 10.17 -6.22 9.61
C VAL A 37 10.58 -6.16 11.07
N LEU A 38 11.75 -5.58 11.39
CA LEU A 38 12.22 -5.45 12.77
C LEU A 38 11.32 -4.49 13.57
N ALA A 39 10.89 -3.37 12.98
CA ALA A 39 9.95 -2.45 13.62
C ALA A 39 8.60 -3.12 13.91
N ILE A 40 8.05 -3.84 12.94
CA ILE A 40 6.79 -4.59 13.11
C ILE A 40 6.97 -5.72 14.13
N GLY A 41 8.10 -6.42 14.10
CA GLY A 41 8.43 -7.48 15.03
C GLY A 41 8.49 -6.99 16.48
N VAL A 42 9.14 -5.85 16.73
CA VAL A 42 9.15 -5.22 18.05
C VAL A 42 7.74 -4.85 18.50
N LEU A 43 6.94 -4.28 17.60
CA LEU A 43 5.56 -3.91 17.91
C LEU A 43 4.69 -5.15 18.24
N LEU A 44 4.89 -6.25 17.51
CA LEU A 44 4.21 -7.52 17.78
C LEU A 44 4.63 -8.13 19.12
N VAL A 45 5.92 -8.13 19.44
CA VAL A 45 6.40 -8.62 20.75
C VAL A 45 5.79 -7.78 21.87
N LEU A 46 5.79 -6.46 21.73
CA LEU A 46 5.19 -5.55 22.70
C LEU A 46 3.68 -5.81 22.86
N TYR A 47 2.98 -6.06 21.74
CA TYR A 47 1.57 -6.41 21.75
C TYR A 47 1.30 -7.74 22.47
N LEU A 48 2.11 -8.78 22.22
CA LEU A 48 1.97 -10.06 22.91
C LEU A 48 2.20 -9.93 24.43
N VAL A 49 3.18 -9.12 24.85
CA VAL A 49 3.41 -8.82 26.26
C VAL A 49 2.20 -8.11 26.89
N PHE A 50 1.65 -7.10 26.20
CA PHE A 50 0.46 -6.39 26.65
C PHE A 50 -0.76 -7.32 26.77
N LEU A 51 -0.93 -8.22 25.79
CA LEU A 51 -2.04 -9.17 25.75
C LEU A 51 -1.96 -10.17 26.91
N ASN A 52 -0.74 -10.65 27.20
CA ASN A 52 -0.47 -11.51 28.36
C ASN A 52 -0.74 -10.78 29.68
N TYR A 53 -0.38 -9.51 29.79
CA TYR A 53 -0.67 -8.69 30.99
C TYR A 53 -2.17 -8.42 31.19
N THR A 54 -2.97 -8.41 30.12
CA THR A 54 -4.41 -8.08 30.16
C THR A 54 -5.29 -9.33 30.21
N ASP A 55 -4.72 -10.54 30.35
CA ASP A 55 -5.41 -11.84 30.32
C ASP A 55 -6.37 -12.02 29.12
N GLN A 56 -6.10 -11.31 28.02
CA GLN A 56 -6.90 -11.43 26.81
C GLN A 56 -6.52 -12.74 26.12
N LYS A 57 -7.52 -13.59 25.88
CA LYS A 57 -7.33 -14.87 25.17
C LYS A 57 -6.80 -14.62 23.77
N VAL A 58 -5.55 -15.02 23.54
CA VAL A 58 -4.99 -15.13 22.20
C VAL A 58 -5.80 -16.21 21.49
N PRO A 59 -6.31 -15.97 20.26
CA PRO A 59 -7.01 -17.00 19.50
C PRO A 59 -6.12 -18.24 19.41
N GLU A 60 -6.54 -19.33 20.03
CA GLU A 60 -5.73 -20.54 20.24
C GLU A 60 -5.64 -21.40 18.97
N ASN A 61 -6.52 -21.12 18.02
CA ASN A 61 -6.84 -21.91 16.84
C ASN A 61 -6.76 -21.06 15.56
N MET A 62 -6.24 -21.68 14.48
CA MET A 62 -6.06 -21.03 13.18
C MET A 62 -7.39 -20.63 12.53
N ASP A 63 -8.49 -21.31 12.86
CA ASP A 63 -9.81 -21.03 12.30
C ASP A 63 -10.41 -19.71 12.82
N ASP A 64 -10.35 -19.45 14.14
CA ASP A 64 -10.83 -18.19 14.73
C ASP A 64 -9.99 -17.00 14.28
N LEU A 65 -8.68 -17.21 14.07
CA LEU A 65 -7.77 -16.20 13.54
C LEU A 65 -8.10 -15.87 12.07
N LYS A 66 -8.42 -16.90 11.27
CA LYS A 66 -8.81 -16.74 9.86
C LYS A 66 -10.17 -16.06 9.73
N GLU A 67 -11.13 -16.37 10.60
CA GLU A 67 -12.43 -15.71 10.63
C GLU A 67 -12.30 -14.23 11.04
N SER A 68 -11.51 -13.95 12.07
CA SER A 68 -11.23 -12.57 12.54
C SER A 68 -10.54 -11.73 11.46
N LEU A 69 -9.57 -12.30 10.74
CA LEU A 69 -8.91 -11.65 9.61
C LEU A 69 -9.86 -11.45 8.43
N SER A 70 -10.68 -12.44 8.10
CA SER A 70 -11.67 -12.36 7.01
C SER A 70 -12.71 -11.26 7.28
N ASN A 71 -13.22 -11.18 8.51
CA ASN A 71 -14.14 -10.13 8.92
C ASN A 71 -13.47 -8.74 8.92
N SER A 72 -12.22 -8.65 9.36
CA SER A 72 -11.45 -7.40 9.30
C SER A 72 -11.20 -6.95 7.86
N ALA A 73 -10.82 -7.87 6.96
CA ALA A 73 -10.63 -7.58 5.55
C ALA A 73 -11.93 -7.14 4.86
N LYS A 74 -13.06 -7.78 5.20
CA LYS A 74 -14.39 -7.34 4.74
C LYS A 74 -14.70 -5.93 5.21
N LYS A 75 -14.51 -5.61 6.50
CA LYS A 75 -14.72 -4.26 7.05
C LYS A 75 -13.86 -3.21 6.38
N VAL A 76 -12.57 -3.49 6.14
CA VAL A 76 -11.67 -2.57 5.42
C VAL A 76 -12.15 -2.35 3.99
N LYS A 77 -12.63 -3.39 3.32
CA LYS A 77 -13.18 -3.26 1.96
C LYS A 77 -14.46 -2.44 1.93
N THR A 78 -15.39 -2.63 2.86
CA THR A 78 -16.61 -1.79 2.93
C THR A 78 -16.28 -0.34 3.25
N VAL A 79 -15.45 -0.09 4.26
CA VAL A 79 -15.04 1.29 4.63
C VAL A 79 -14.31 1.98 3.47
N ALA A 80 -13.46 1.26 2.74
CA ALA A 80 -12.81 1.79 1.55
C ALA A 80 -13.82 2.11 0.44
N SER A 81 -14.80 1.23 0.19
CA SER A 81 -15.86 1.49 -0.79
C SER A 81 -16.72 2.69 -0.41
N GLU A 82 -17.18 2.76 0.84
CA GLU A 82 -17.97 3.89 1.37
C GLU A 82 -17.17 5.19 1.24
N SER A 83 -15.89 5.18 1.62
CA SER A 83 -15.01 6.36 1.48
C SER A 83 -14.85 6.80 0.01
N LEU A 84 -14.81 5.85 -0.93
CA LEU A 84 -14.72 6.16 -2.37
C LEU A 84 -16.04 6.73 -2.91
N GLU A 85 -17.18 6.23 -2.43
CA GLU A 85 -18.51 6.74 -2.78
C GLU A 85 -18.72 8.15 -2.21
N ASP A 86 -18.34 8.37 -0.95
CA ASP A 86 -18.40 9.69 -0.29
C ASP A 86 -17.55 10.73 -1.02
N VAL A 87 -16.34 10.35 -1.46
CA VAL A 87 -15.46 11.23 -2.25
C VAL A 87 -16.06 11.52 -3.62
N LYS A 88 -16.66 10.52 -4.28
CA LYS A 88 -17.30 10.69 -5.59
C LYS A 88 -18.52 11.60 -5.51
N GLU A 89 -19.35 11.45 -4.48
CA GLU A 89 -20.52 12.29 -4.25
C GLU A 89 -20.14 13.71 -3.87
N SER A 90 -19.15 13.87 -2.97
CA SER A 90 -18.59 15.17 -2.61
C SER A 90 -17.98 15.88 -3.82
N ALA A 91 -17.25 15.17 -4.68
CA ALA A 91 -16.70 15.74 -5.90
C ALA A 91 -17.81 16.16 -6.89
N LYS A 92 -18.87 15.35 -7.06
CA LYS A 92 -20.01 15.69 -7.93
C LYS A 92 -20.70 16.97 -7.44
N LYS A 93 -20.95 17.08 -6.14
CA LYS A 93 -21.59 18.26 -5.54
C LYS A 93 -20.74 19.53 -5.70
N ILE A 94 -19.42 19.44 -5.46
CA ILE A 94 -18.50 20.57 -5.67
C ILE A 94 -18.46 21.00 -7.15
N VAL A 95 -18.53 20.05 -8.08
CA VAL A 95 -18.57 20.35 -9.52
C VAL A 95 -19.89 21.00 -9.89
N GLU A 96 -21.03 20.49 -9.42
CA GLU A 96 -22.36 21.08 -9.66
C GLU A 96 -22.42 22.51 -9.11
N GLU A 97 -22.00 22.74 -7.87
CA GLU A 97 -21.99 24.06 -7.23
C GLU A 97 -21.09 25.06 -7.98
N LYS A 98 -19.88 24.64 -8.39
CA LYS A 98 -18.98 25.49 -9.20
C LYS A 98 -19.50 25.76 -10.60
N VAL A 99 -20.23 24.82 -11.20
CA VAL A 99 -20.83 25.00 -12.52
C VAL A 99 -22.00 25.98 -12.43
N GLU A 100 -22.87 25.83 -11.43
CA GLU A 100 -24.00 26.74 -11.18
C GLU A 100 -23.52 28.16 -10.87
N GLU A 101 -22.52 28.30 -9.97
CA GLU A 101 -21.91 29.60 -9.64
C GLU A 101 -21.27 30.27 -10.87
N LYS A 102 -20.66 29.50 -11.77
CA LYS A 102 -20.09 30.03 -13.02
C LYS A 102 -21.17 30.39 -14.04
N VAL A 103 -22.24 29.61 -14.13
CA VAL A 103 -23.37 29.88 -15.04
C VAL A 103 -24.10 31.15 -14.58
N ASP A 104 -24.36 31.32 -13.29
CA ASP A 104 -24.97 32.55 -12.75
C ASP A 104 -24.07 33.77 -12.95
N LYS A 105 -22.75 33.65 -12.78
CA LYS A 105 -21.81 34.75 -13.05
C LYS A 105 -21.69 35.15 -14.52
N VAL A 106 -21.99 34.23 -15.45
CA VAL A 106 -21.82 34.45 -16.91
C VAL A 106 -23.15 34.81 -17.59
N PHE A 107 -24.26 34.25 -17.12
CA PHE A 107 -25.59 34.43 -17.72
C PHE A 107 -26.57 35.23 -16.83
N GLY A 108 -26.22 35.50 -15.56
CA GLY A 108 -26.95 36.40 -14.68
C GLY A 108 -26.72 37.86 -15.08
N LYS A 109 -27.70 38.44 -15.76
CA LYS A 109 -27.97 39.88 -15.81
C LYS A 109 -28.70 40.30 -14.54
#